data_AF-A0A8K0UL76-F1
#
_entry.id   AF-A0A8K0UL76-F1
#
_cell.length_a   1.000
_cell.length_b   1.000
_cell.length_c   1.000
_cell.angle_alpha   90.00
_cell.angle_beta   90.00
_cell.angle_gamma   90.00
#
_symmetry.space_group_name_H-M   'P 1'
#
loop_
_entity.id
_entity.type
_entity.pdbx_description
1 polymer ?
#
loop_
_entity_poly.entity_id
_entity_poly.type
_entity_poly.pdbx_seq_one_letter_code
_entity_poly.pdbx_strand_id
1 'polypeptide(L)'
;MSVQLEITAPTTRFGRQGADGVRLLSTINWNHVVQFEAENVTKWILFLHHHEHEEAIYLLRAVVAALVAHIDNRHAQSQAFSILSVYAQANLPKVLMGIFCDPGVLPVSNNGSFKASIAYGQTLLTALRVVLQSSQPSTSDDAGVLQCRQQLVSCSESFFQAMWNRRHLIVTVQAVPDRTVQLPDDYATGSAAIQAEITASMGLMAELNRDIR
;
A
#
# COMPACT_ATOMS: atom_id res chain seq x y z
N MET A 1 -33.54 9.19 3.77
CA MET A 1 -33.32 9.18 2.31
C MET A 1 -31.90 9.65 2.08
N SER A 2 -30.97 8.75 1.77
CA SER A 2 -29.58 9.13 1.49
C SER A 2 -29.50 9.52 0.02
N VAL A 3 -29.15 10.77 -0.27
CA VAL A 3 -28.88 11.21 -1.64
C VAL A 3 -27.66 10.43 -2.13
N GLN A 4 -27.84 9.54 -3.11
CA GLN A 4 -26.72 8.93 -3.80
C GLN A 4 -26.06 10.01 -4.66
N LEU A 5 -24.93 10.53 -4.18
CA LEU A 5 -24.04 11.36 -4.99
C LEU A 5 -23.51 10.49 -6.12
N GLU A 6 -23.85 10.84 -7.36
CA GLU A 6 -23.34 10.17 -8.55
C GLU A 6 -21.84 10.46 -8.67
N ILE A 7 -21.01 9.44 -8.42
CA ILE A 7 -19.55 9.57 -8.50
C ILE A 7 -19.16 9.36 -9.96
N THR A 8 -18.80 10.44 -10.66
CA THR A 8 -18.36 10.37 -12.06
C THR A 8 -16.87 10.05 -12.17
N ALA A 9 -16.48 9.42 -13.28
CA ALA A 9 -15.07 9.11 -13.55
C ALA A 9 -14.27 10.43 -13.67
N PRO A 10 -13.17 10.59 -12.91
CA PRO A 10 -12.29 11.73 -13.10
C PRO A 10 -11.70 11.77 -14.51
N THR A 11 -11.22 12.95 -14.93
CA THR A 11 -10.51 13.06 -16.20
C THR A 11 -9.06 12.60 -16.04
N THR A 12 -8.52 11.95 -17.07
CA THR A 12 -7.09 11.63 -17.16
C THR A 12 -6.62 11.62 -18.60
N ARG A 13 -5.43 12.15 -18.87
CA ARG A 13 -4.81 12.09 -20.21
C ARG A 13 -4.08 10.76 -20.48
N PHE A 14 -3.99 9.88 -19.48
CA PHE A 14 -3.17 8.67 -19.54
C PHE A 14 -3.94 7.40 -19.91
N GLY A 15 -5.10 7.53 -20.56
CA GLY A 15 -5.88 6.42 -21.08
C GLY A 15 -6.55 6.75 -22.41
N ARG A 16 -6.98 5.73 -23.14
CA ARG A 16 -7.67 5.87 -24.42
C ARG A 16 -9.17 6.10 -24.21
N GLN A 17 -9.77 6.89 -25.09
CA GLN A 17 -11.22 6.98 -25.23
C GLN A 17 -11.70 5.88 -26.20
N GLY A 18 -12.80 5.23 -25.84
CA GLY A 18 -13.54 4.33 -26.71
C GLY A 18 -14.27 5.08 -27.82
N ALA A 19 -14.87 4.35 -28.75
CA ALA A 19 -15.62 4.91 -29.87
C ALA A 19 -16.89 5.68 -29.42
N ASP A 20 -17.39 5.37 -28.23
CA ASP A 20 -18.50 6.02 -27.53
C ASP A 20 -18.08 7.27 -26.74
N GLY A 21 -16.78 7.61 -26.75
CA GLY A 21 -16.23 8.70 -25.95
C GLY A 21 -16.00 8.35 -24.49
N VAL A 22 -16.37 7.14 -24.04
CA VAL A 22 -16.14 6.67 -22.67
C VAL A 22 -14.70 6.18 -22.54
N ARG A 23 -14.02 6.54 -21.45
CA ARG A 23 -12.63 6.12 -21.22
C ARG A 23 -12.57 4.61 -20.93
N LEU A 24 -11.72 3.91 -21.67
CA LEU A 24 -11.46 2.48 -21.43
C LEU A 24 -10.52 2.35 -20.23
N LEU A 25 -11.07 2.01 -19.05
CA LEU A 25 -10.34 1.99 -17.78
C LEU A 25 -9.07 1.11 -17.82
N SER A 26 -9.13 -0.02 -18.52
CA SER A 26 -8.01 -0.95 -18.71
C SER A 26 -6.85 -0.39 -19.54
N THR A 27 -7.03 0.75 -20.19
CA THR A 27 -5.97 1.42 -20.96
C THR A 27 -5.26 2.53 -20.18
N ILE A 28 -5.72 2.82 -18.96
CA ILE A 28 -5.16 3.89 -18.13
C ILE A 28 -3.79 3.44 -17.57
N ASN A 29 -2.74 4.23 -17.82
CA ASN A 29 -1.46 4.05 -17.17
C ASN A 29 -1.49 4.67 -15.76
N TRP A 30 -1.82 3.85 -14.76
CA TRP A 30 -1.96 4.31 -13.37
C TRP A 30 -0.67 4.87 -12.76
N ASN A 31 0.51 4.41 -13.19
CA ASN A 31 1.78 4.98 -12.72
C ASN A 31 1.88 6.46 -13.13
N HIS A 32 1.50 6.78 -14.37
CA HIS A 32 1.48 8.17 -14.83
C HIS A 32 0.40 9.00 -14.14
N VAL A 33 -0.79 8.44 -13.89
CA VAL A 33 -1.85 9.13 -13.13
C VAL A 33 -1.33 9.51 -11.73
N VAL A 34 -0.73 8.55 -11.04
CA VAL A 34 -0.17 8.76 -9.70
C VAL A 34 0.95 9.80 -9.68
N GLN A 35 1.80 9.83 -10.72
CA GLN A 35 2.95 10.73 -10.79
C GLN A 35 2.57 12.15 -11.22
N PHE A 36 1.67 12.29 -12.20
CA PHE A 36 1.41 13.57 -12.87
C PHE A 36 0.02 14.15 -12.58
N GLU A 37 -0.90 13.37 -12.01
CA GLU A 37 -2.28 13.75 -11.68
C GLU A 37 -2.61 13.33 -10.22
N ALA A 38 -1.62 13.42 -9.32
CA ALA A 38 -1.71 12.94 -7.93
C ALA A 38 -2.93 13.48 -7.15
N GLU A 39 -3.35 14.71 -7.44
CA GLU A 39 -4.54 15.36 -6.87
C GLU A 39 -5.87 14.65 -7.21
N ASN A 40 -5.91 13.88 -8.31
CA ASN A 40 -7.09 13.15 -8.75
C ASN A 40 -7.09 11.69 -8.30
N VAL A 41 -5.99 11.20 -7.70
CA VAL A 41 -5.86 9.80 -7.27
C VAL A 41 -6.97 9.38 -6.32
N THR A 42 -7.33 10.23 -5.36
CA THR A 42 -8.40 9.89 -4.40
C THR A 42 -9.77 9.82 -5.04
N LYS A 43 -10.06 10.71 -5.99
CA LYS A 43 -11.30 10.66 -6.77
C LYS A 43 -11.37 9.38 -7.61
N TRP A 44 -10.25 8.97 -8.22
CA TRP A 44 -10.16 7.71 -8.97
C TRP A 44 -10.36 6.50 -8.07
N ILE A 45 -9.72 6.45 -6.91
CA ILE A 45 -9.88 5.36 -5.93
C ILE A 45 -11.35 5.26 -5.51
N LEU A 46 -12.00 6.37 -5.17
CA LEU A 46 -13.43 6.39 -4.80
C LEU A 46 -14.33 5.93 -5.95
N PHE A 47 -14.09 6.43 -7.16
CA PHE A 47 -14.84 6.04 -8.35
C PHE A 47 -14.74 4.53 -8.61
N LEU A 48 -13.52 3.99 -8.68
CA LEU A 48 -13.29 2.57 -8.95
C LEU A 48 -13.81 1.67 -7.83
N HIS A 49 -13.66 2.10 -6.57
CA HIS A 49 -14.21 1.38 -5.42
C HIS A 49 -15.75 1.34 -5.45
N HIS A 50 -16.40 2.47 -5.74
CA HIS A 50 -17.86 2.56 -5.80
C HIS A 50 -18.45 1.68 -6.90
N HIS A 51 -17.78 1.62 -8.05
CA HIS A 51 -18.19 0.81 -9.21
C HIS A 51 -17.62 -0.61 -9.19
N GLU A 52 -17.00 -1.03 -8.09
CA GLU A 52 -16.45 -2.39 -7.93
C GLU A 52 -15.48 -2.82 -9.05
N HIS A 53 -14.67 -1.88 -9.56
CA HIS A 53 -13.83 -2.10 -10.72
C HIS A 53 -12.42 -2.58 -10.34
N GLU A 54 -11.94 -3.65 -10.99
CA GLU A 54 -10.65 -4.31 -10.68
C GLU A 54 -9.43 -3.40 -10.81
N GLU A 55 -9.53 -2.38 -11.68
CA GLU A 55 -8.50 -1.36 -11.86
C GLU A 55 -8.13 -0.60 -10.57
N ALA A 56 -8.98 -0.64 -9.54
CA ALA A 56 -8.62 -0.13 -8.23
C ALA A 56 -7.37 -0.81 -7.66
N ILE A 57 -7.14 -2.10 -7.94
CA ILE A 57 -5.93 -2.82 -7.50
C ILE A 57 -4.69 -2.24 -8.18
N TYR A 58 -4.74 -2.03 -9.50
CA TYR A 58 -3.59 -1.49 -10.25
C TYR A 58 -3.27 -0.05 -9.82
N LEU A 59 -4.28 0.78 -9.61
CA LEU A 59 -4.10 2.12 -9.07
C LEU A 59 -3.49 2.09 -7.65
N LEU A 60 -4.01 1.27 -6.74
CA LEU A 60 -3.45 1.17 -5.39
C LEU A 60 -2.00 0.67 -5.39
N ARG A 61 -1.65 -0.26 -6.29
CA ARG A 61 -0.25 -0.69 -6.48
C ARG A 61 0.65 0.45 -6.97
N ALA A 62 0.18 1.25 -7.91
CA ALA A 62 0.90 2.43 -8.38
C ALA A 62 1.12 3.46 -7.25
N VAL A 63 0.11 3.68 -6.41
CA VAL A 63 0.21 4.55 -5.21
C VAL A 63 1.25 4.02 -4.24
N VAL A 64 1.23 2.71 -3.94
CA VAL A 64 2.23 2.06 -3.07
C VAL A 64 3.64 2.25 -3.64
N ALA A 65 3.83 1.99 -4.93
CA ALA A 65 5.15 2.13 -5.57
C ALA A 65 5.67 3.58 -5.49
N ALA A 66 4.83 4.57 -5.74
CA ALA A 66 5.21 5.99 -5.66
C ALA A 66 5.56 6.42 -4.22
N LEU A 67 4.81 5.94 -3.23
CA LEU A 67 5.11 6.21 -1.83
C LEU A 67 6.40 5.54 -1.35
N VAL A 68 6.63 4.27 -1.73
CA VAL A 68 7.87 3.55 -1.40
C VAL A 68 9.08 4.25 -2.03
N ALA A 69 8.99 4.58 -3.32
CA ALA A 69 10.04 5.34 -4.00
C ALA A 69 10.31 6.69 -3.31
N HIS A 70 9.30 7.35 -2.76
CA HIS A 70 9.50 8.56 -1.97
C HIS A 70 10.19 8.30 -0.63
N ILE A 71 9.84 7.22 0.09
CA ILE A 71 10.51 6.82 1.33
C ILE A 71 12.01 6.56 1.07
N ASP A 72 12.34 5.80 0.03
CA ASP A 72 13.72 5.43 -0.30
C ASP A 72 14.57 6.65 -0.68
N ASN A 73 13.95 7.67 -1.30
CA ASN A 73 14.63 8.87 -1.78
C ASN A 73 14.60 10.05 -0.79
N ARG A 74 14.13 9.85 0.46
CA ARG A 74 13.99 10.93 1.47
C ARG A 74 15.27 11.73 1.71
N HIS A 75 16.43 11.10 1.56
CA HIS A 75 17.72 11.76 1.80
C HIS A 75 18.22 12.57 0.59
N ALA A 76 17.69 12.32 -0.61
CA ALA A 76 18.17 12.92 -1.85
C ALA A 76 17.30 14.11 -2.32
N GLN A 77 16.04 14.19 -1.89
CA GLN A 77 15.13 15.24 -2.33
C GLN A 77 15.24 16.48 -1.43
N SER A 78 15.79 17.56 -2.00
CA SER A 78 15.61 18.93 -1.48
C SER A 78 14.11 19.18 -1.26
N GLN A 79 13.79 19.86 -0.16
CA GLN A 79 12.47 20.11 0.47
C GLN A 79 11.33 20.67 -0.42
N ALA A 80 11.51 20.78 -1.73
CA ALA A 80 10.63 21.56 -2.60
C ALA A 80 9.20 20.99 -2.65
N PHE A 81 8.98 19.68 -2.80
CA PHE A 81 7.63 19.09 -2.80
C PHE A 81 7.66 17.59 -2.45
N SER A 82 7.09 17.22 -1.30
CA SER A 82 6.84 15.80 -0.98
C SER A 82 5.52 15.34 -1.62
N ILE A 83 5.55 14.18 -2.31
CA ILE A 83 4.33 13.53 -2.82
C ILE A 83 3.32 13.25 -1.70
N LEU A 84 3.80 13.05 -0.47
CA LEU A 84 2.94 12.85 0.69
C LEU A 84 2.09 14.08 0.99
N SER A 85 2.64 15.28 0.78
CA SER A 85 1.92 16.55 0.99
C SER A 85 0.79 16.70 -0.04
N VAL A 86 1.01 16.29 -1.30
CA VAL A 86 -0.04 16.27 -2.33
C VAL A 86 -1.14 15.27 -1.97
N TYR A 87 -0.76 14.07 -1.50
CA TYR A 87 -1.73 13.06 -1.08
C TYR A 87 -2.49 13.42 0.20
N ALA A 88 -1.86 14.11 1.14
CA ALA A 88 -2.53 14.66 2.31
C ALA A 88 -3.58 15.70 1.88
N GLN A 89 -3.23 16.63 0.98
CA GLN A 89 -4.17 17.60 0.43
C GLN A 89 -5.34 16.92 -0.32
N ALA A 90 -5.05 15.86 -1.07
CA ALA A 90 -6.06 15.05 -1.74
C ALA A 90 -6.92 14.19 -0.80
N ASN A 91 -6.64 14.19 0.52
CA ASN A 91 -7.29 13.36 1.55
C ASN A 91 -7.09 11.85 1.39
N LEU A 92 -5.99 11.41 0.77
CA LEU A 92 -5.72 9.98 0.53
C LEU A 92 -5.76 9.13 1.81
N PRO A 93 -5.12 9.51 2.93
CA PRO A 93 -5.15 8.70 4.16
C PRO A 93 -6.57 8.46 4.65
N LYS A 94 -7.39 9.52 4.68
CA LYS A 94 -8.79 9.47 5.10
C LYS A 94 -9.63 8.60 4.16
N VAL A 95 -9.44 8.72 2.86
CA VAL A 95 -10.15 7.91 1.85
C VAL A 95 -9.81 6.43 2.00
N LEU A 96 -8.53 6.07 2.14
CA LEU A 96 -8.13 4.67 2.30
C LEU A 96 -8.71 4.05 3.58
N MET A 97 -8.71 4.80 4.70
CA MET A 97 -9.33 4.34 5.94
C MET A 97 -10.86 4.21 5.80
N GLY A 98 -11.51 5.19 5.18
CA GLY A 98 -12.95 5.16 4.94
C GLY A 98 -13.38 3.97 4.07
N ILE A 99 -12.62 3.66 3.03
CA ILE A 99 -12.85 2.48 2.19
C ILE A 99 -12.67 1.20 2.98
N PHE A 100 -11.63 1.09 3.81
CA PHE A 100 -11.44 -0.11 4.63
C PHE A 100 -12.58 -0.31 5.65
N CYS A 101 -13.14 0.79 6.14
CA CYS A 101 -14.31 0.77 7.02
C CYS A 101 -15.63 0.41 6.31
N ASP A 102 -15.68 0.46 4.97
CA ASP A 102 -16.88 0.08 4.21
C ASP A 102 -17.26 -1.38 4.55
N PRO A 103 -18.51 -1.67 4.95
CA PRO A 103 -18.97 -3.03 5.25
C PRO A 103 -18.81 -4.01 4.09
N GLY A 104 -18.75 -3.53 2.83
CA GLY A 104 -18.53 -4.36 1.65
C GLY A 104 -17.09 -4.87 1.50
N VAL A 105 -16.11 -4.24 2.15
CA VAL A 105 -14.69 -4.64 2.03
C VAL A 105 -14.38 -5.78 2.98
N LEU A 106 -13.88 -6.90 2.44
CA LEU A 106 -13.60 -8.13 3.19
C LEU A 106 -14.77 -8.56 4.09
N PRO A 107 -15.96 -8.82 3.52
CA PRO A 107 -17.10 -9.27 4.29
C PRO A 107 -16.89 -10.71 4.77
N VAL A 108 -17.55 -11.09 5.87
CA VAL A 108 -17.44 -12.45 6.45
C VAL A 108 -17.89 -13.52 5.46
N SER A 109 -18.95 -13.24 4.70
CA SER A 109 -19.47 -14.11 3.65
C SER A 109 -18.97 -13.65 2.28
N ASN A 110 -18.25 -14.51 1.56
CA ASN A 110 -17.90 -14.24 0.17
C ASN A 110 -19.17 -14.25 -0.69
N ASN A 111 -19.56 -13.08 -1.19
CA ASN A 111 -20.71 -12.90 -2.07
C ASN A 111 -20.30 -12.77 -3.55
N GLY A 112 -19.03 -13.02 -3.88
CA GLY A 112 -18.49 -12.83 -5.22
C GLY A 112 -18.26 -11.37 -5.63
N SER A 113 -18.48 -10.40 -4.75
CA SER A 113 -18.18 -8.99 -5.04
C SER A 113 -16.68 -8.75 -5.14
N PHE A 114 -16.29 -7.77 -5.97
CA PHE A 114 -14.89 -7.34 -6.05
C PHE A 114 -14.35 -6.91 -4.68
N LYS A 115 -15.18 -6.22 -3.87
CA LYS A 115 -14.80 -5.75 -2.54
C LYS A 115 -14.51 -6.91 -1.56
N ALA A 116 -15.03 -8.10 -1.81
CA ALA A 116 -14.70 -9.32 -1.07
C ALA A 116 -13.37 -9.96 -1.48
N SER A 117 -12.73 -9.48 -2.55
CA SER A 117 -11.42 -9.97 -3.00
C SER A 117 -10.34 -9.75 -1.96
N ILE A 118 -9.67 -10.85 -1.56
CA ILE A 118 -8.49 -10.80 -0.69
C ILE A 118 -7.39 -9.95 -1.32
N ALA A 119 -7.20 -10.03 -2.64
CA ALA A 119 -6.18 -9.27 -3.35
C ALA A 119 -6.44 -7.76 -3.24
N TYR A 120 -7.70 -7.32 -3.35
CA TYR A 120 -8.08 -5.93 -3.16
C TYR A 120 -7.83 -5.47 -1.72
N GLY A 121 -8.33 -6.22 -0.73
CA GLY A 121 -8.15 -5.91 0.68
C GLY A 121 -6.68 -5.86 1.11
N GLN A 122 -5.85 -6.80 0.65
CA GLN A 122 -4.41 -6.82 0.92
C GLN A 122 -3.70 -5.62 0.30
N THR A 123 -4.04 -5.25 -0.94
CA THR A 123 -3.44 -4.09 -1.62
C THR A 123 -3.83 -2.79 -0.90
N LEU A 124 -5.09 -2.66 -0.47
CA LEU A 124 -5.59 -1.53 0.32
C LEU A 124 -4.86 -1.40 1.67
N LEU A 125 -4.72 -2.50 2.42
CA LEU A 125 -3.97 -2.52 3.68
C LEU A 125 -2.49 -2.21 3.47
N THR A 126 -1.90 -2.66 2.36
CA THR A 126 -0.52 -2.33 2.00
C THR A 126 -0.37 -0.82 1.75
N ALA A 127 -1.27 -0.21 0.99
CA ALA A 127 -1.30 1.24 0.79
C ALA A 127 -1.43 2.00 2.12
N LEU A 128 -2.35 1.59 3.00
CA LEU A 128 -2.50 2.17 4.34
C LEU A 128 -1.23 2.05 5.18
N ARG A 129 -0.60 0.87 5.21
CA ARG A 129 0.67 0.64 5.92
C ARG A 129 1.75 1.60 5.44
N VAL A 130 1.90 1.76 4.13
CA VAL A 130 2.93 2.63 3.56
C VAL A 130 2.63 4.11 3.85
N VAL A 131 1.35 4.53 3.82
CA VAL A 131 0.94 5.88 4.26
C VAL A 131 1.29 6.11 5.73
N LEU A 132 1.00 5.14 6.61
CA LEU A 132 1.32 5.22 8.04
C LEU A 132 2.83 5.33 8.27
N GLN A 133 3.63 4.46 7.62
CA GLN A 133 5.09 4.53 7.65
C GLN A 133 5.60 5.88 7.14
N SER A 134 4.99 6.38 6.07
CA SER A 134 5.36 7.67 5.49
C SER A 134 5.07 8.84 6.44
N SER A 135 4.06 8.70 7.28
CA SER A 135 3.62 9.73 8.22
C SER A 135 4.41 9.77 9.54
N GLN A 136 5.38 8.88 9.79
CA GLN A 136 6.10 8.84 11.07
C GLN A 136 6.85 10.15 11.39
N PRO A 137 6.98 10.52 12.68
CA PRO A 137 7.77 11.67 13.13
C PRO A 137 9.16 11.71 12.51
N SER A 138 9.51 12.84 11.91
CA SER A 138 10.88 13.13 11.48
C SER A 138 11.35 14.43 12.13
N THR A 139 12.65 14.68 12.12
CA THR A 139 13.25 15.87 12.77
C THR A 139 12.80 17.20 12.15
N SER A 140 12.27 17.19 10.92
CA SER A 140 11.59 18.32 10.29
C SER A 140 10.20 17.89 9.79
N ASP A 141 9.19 17.98 10.65
CA ASP A 141 7.83 17.66 10.23
C ASP A 141 7.30 18.72 9.24
N ASP A 142 7.22 18.32 7.96
CA ASP A 142 6.51 19.08 6.91
C ASP A 142 5.01 19.20 7.28
N ALA A 143 4.39 20.33 6.95
CA ALA A 143 2.97 20.57 7.13
C ALA A 143 2.10 19.47 6.50
N GLY A 144 2.53 18.89 5.36
CA GLY A 144 1.84 17.77 4.73
C GLY A 144 1.84 16.49 5.56
N VAL A 145 2.93 16.21 6.29
CA VAL A 145 3.03 15.08 7.21
C VAL A 145 2.06 15.27 8.39
N LEU A 146 2.01 16.49 8.95
CA LEU A 146 1.08 16.82 10.03
C LEU A 146 -0.38 16.69 9.59
N GLN A 147 -0.72 17.18 8.40
CA GLN A 147 -2.07 17.04 7.83
C GLN A 147 -2.43 15.56 7.62
N CYS A 148 -1.52 14.75 7.09
CA CYS A 148 -1.70 13.31 6.93
C CYS A 148 -2.01 12.63 8.29
N ARG A 149 -1.25 12.95 9.34
CA ARG A 149 -1.49 12.44 10.70
C ARG A 149 -2.86 12.85 11.24
N GLN A 150 -3.23 14.13 11.09
CA GLN A 150 -4.54 14.62 11.53
C GLN A 150 -5.68 13.86 10.86
N GLN A 151 -5.57 13.60 9.56
CA GLN A 151 -6.54 12.79 8.82
C GLN A 151 -6.62 11.35 9.33
N LEU A 152 -5.47 10.70 9.55
CA LEU A 152 -5.41 9.35 10.11
C LEU A 152 -6.04 9.26 11.50
N VAL A 153 -5.70 10.19 12.39
CA VAL A 153 -6.25 10.25 13.75
C VAL A 153 -7.76 10.47 13.73
N SER A 154 -8.26 11.35 12.84
CA SER A 154 -9.70 11.66 12.74
C SER A 154 -10.58 10.46 12.39
N CYS A 155 -10.00 9.40 11.83
CA CYS A 155 -10.71 8.18 11.41
C CYS A 155 -10.28 6.93 12.19
N SER A 156 -9.38 7.09 13.17
CA SER A 156 -8.73 5.98 13.87
C SER A 156 -9.73 5.08 14.61
N GLU A 157 -10.72 5.66 15.30
CA GLU A 157 -11.73 4.90 16.04
C GLU A 157 -12.52 3.94 15.14
N SER A 158 -13.12 4.46 14.07
CA SER A 158 -13.88 3.65 13.10
C SER A 158 -13.00 2.59 12.45
N PHE A 159 -11.75 2.94 12.14
CA PHE A 159 -10.81 2.00 11.56
C PHE A 159 -10.42 0.87 12.52
N PHE A 160 -10.14 1.18 13.78
CA PHE A 160 -9.84 0.16 14.79
C PHE A 160 -11.04 -0.75 15.04
N GLN A 161 -12.25 -0.19 15.07
CA GLN A 161 -13.47 -0.99 15.16
C GLN A 161 -13.64 -1.90 13.94
N ALA A 162 -13.42 -1.38 12.72
CA ALA A 162 -13.49 -2.16 11.49
C ALA A 162 -12.45 -3.29 11.43
N MET A 163 -11.22 -3.03 11.87
CA MET A 163 -10.15 -4.03 12.02
C MET A 163 -10.52 -5.08 13.06
N TRP A 164 -11.05 -4.68 14.22
CA TRP A 164 -11.45 -5.58 15.28
C TRP A 164 -12.58 -6.53 14.87
N ASN A 165 -13.56 -6.02 14.12
CA ASN A 165 -14.64 -6.84 13.56
C ASN A 165 -14.12 -7.88 12.56
N ARG A 166 -13.02 -7.55 11.88
CA ARG A 166 -12.32 -8.41 10.91
C ARG A 166 -11.16 -9.20 11.51
N ARG A 167 -10.98 -9.21 12.84
CA ARG A 167 -9.85 -9.90 13.50
C ARG A 167 -9.78 -11.40 13.20
N HIS A 168 -10.92 -12.02 12.88
CA HIS A 168 -10.99 -13.43 12.48
C HIS A 168 -10.21 -13.72 11.18
N LEU A 169 -10.03 -12.72 10.31
CA LEU A 169 -9.21 -12.82 9.09
C LEU A 169 -7.70 -12.82 9.39
N ILE A 170 -7.30 -12.36 10.58
CA ILE A 170 -5.90 -12.28 11.01
C ILE A 170 -5.39 -13.66 11.49
N VAL A 171 -6.28 -14.61 11.76
CA VAL A 171 -5.99 -15.85 12.49
C VAL A 171 -5.29 -16.94 11.64
N THR A 172 -5.09 -16.74 10.33
CA THR A 172 -4.66 -17.82 9.43
C THR A 172 -3.14 -17.91 9.15
N VAL A 173 -2.28 -17.25 9.92
CA VAL A 173 -0.80 -17.30 9.72
C VAL A 173 -0.08 -18.13 10.80
N GLN A 174 -0.79 -18.72 11.75
CA GLN A 174 -0.24 -19.64 12.77
C GLN A 174 -1.18 -20.86 12.86
N ALA A 175 -0.80 -22.13 12.67
CA ALA A 175 0.48 -22.76 12.50
C ALA A 175 0.32 -23.84 11.39
N VAL A 176 1.14 -23.79 10.35
CA VAL A 176 1.56 -25.06 9.74
C VAL A 176 2.45 -25.66 10.82
N PRO A 177 2.04 -26.75 11.51
CA PRO A 177 2.99 -27.44 12.38
C PRO A 177 4.19 -27.74 11.52
N ASP A 178 5.35 -27.42 12.05
CA ASP A 178 6.67 -27.77 11.53
C ASP A 178 6.68 -29.28 11.26
N ARG A 179 6.12 -29.70 10.13
CA ARG A 179 6.40 -30.99 9.53
C ARG A 179 7.82 -30.79 9.10
N THR A 180 8.73 -31.12 10.02
CA THR A 180 10.07 -31.58 9.77
C THR A 180 10.03 -32.38 8.48
N VAL A 181 10.27 -31.69 7.38
CA VAL A 181 10.67 -32.31 6.13
C VAL A 181 12.01 -32.91 6.51
N GLN A 182 12.02 -34.20 6.80
CA GLN A 182 13.25 -34.97 6.79
C GLN A 182 13.82 -34.77 5.38
N LEU A 183 14.74 -33.82 5.26
CA LEU A 183 15.57 -33.68 4.09
C LEU A 183 16.27 -35.02 3.90
N PRO A 184 16.18 -35.65 2.72
CA PRO A 184 16.99 -36.82 2.40
C PRO A 184 18.45 -36.50 2.70
N ASP A 185 19.18 -37.45 3.31
CA ASP A 185 20.58 -37.30 3.76
C ASP A 185 21.56 -36.88 2.63
N ASP A 186 21.10 -36.84 1.38
CA ASP A 186 21.88 -36.50 0.19
C ASP A 186 22.24 -35.00 0.06
N TYR A 187 21.75 -34.12 0.94
CA TYR A 187 22.07 -32.66 0.91
C TYR A 187 23.23 -32.23 1.83
N ALA A 188 23.87 -33.14 2.57
CA ALA A 188 24.91 -32.81 3.55
C ALA A 188 26.18 -32.18 2.95
N THR A 189 26.44 -32.32 1.65
CA THR A 189 27.66 -31.81 1.00
C THR A 189 27.61 -30.33 0.60
N GLY A 190 26.41 -29.72 0.50
CA GLY A 190 26.28 -28.31 0.14
C GLY A 190 26.37 -27.33 1.33
N SER A 191 26.09 -27.80 2.55
CA SER A 191 25.96 -26.95 3.74
C SER A 191 27.30 -26.43 4.27
N ALA A 192 28.37 -27.21 4.13
CA ALA A 192 29.71 -26.82 4.59
C ALA A 192 30.29 -25.64 3.79
N ALA A 193 30.02 -25.55 2.48
CA ALA A 193 30.49 -24.46 1.63
C ALA A 193 29.83 -23.12 2.01
N ILE A 194 28.53 -23.13 2.29
CA ILE A 194 27.77 -21.93 2.67
C ILE A 194 28.17 -21.46 4.08
N GLN A 195 28.42 -22.39 5.03
CA GLN A 195 28.93 -22.02 6.35
C GLN A 195 30.35 -21.46 6.32
N ALA A 196 31.22 -21.94 5.43
CA ALA A 196 32.55 -21.37 5.23
C ALA A 196 32.48 -19.94 4.67
N GLU A 197 31.56 -19.67 3.74
CA GLU A 197 31.40 -18.35 3.12
C GLU A 197 30.80 -17.31 4.09
N ILE A 198 29.87 -17.73 4.96
CA ILE A 198 29.32 -16.89 6.03
C ILE A 198 30.40 -16.56 7.07
N THR A 199 31.24 -17.54 7.44
CA THR A 199 32.32 -17.34 8.42
C THR A 199 33.40 -16.39 7.88
N ALA A 200 33.75 -16.51 6.60
CA ALA A 200 34.69 -15.61 5.94
C ALA A 200 34.16 -14.16 5.87
N SER A 201 32.87 -14.00 5.59
CA SER A 201 32.21 -12.68 5.50
C SER A 201 32.14 -11.98 6.87
N MET A 202 31.96 -12.74 7.95
CA MET A 202 31.96 -12.18 9.31
C MET A 202 33.37 -11.78 9.79
N GLY A 203 34.42 -12.48 9.35
CA GLY A 203 35.81 -12.12 9.64
C GLY A 203 36.19 -10.77 9.01
N LEU A 204 35.82 -10.55 7.75
CA LEU A 204 36.05 -9.29 7.02
C LEU A 204 35.36 -8.09 7.67
N MET A 205 34.15 -8.28 8.20
CA MET A 205 33.42 -7.22 8.92
C MET A 205 34.05 -6.88 10.28
N ALA A 206 34.71 -7.83 10.93
CA ALA A 206 35.41 -7.61 12.20
C ALA A 206 36.74 -6.87 12.04
N GLU A 207 37.42 -7.03 10.90
CA GLU A 207 38.65 -6.29 10.56
C GLU A 207 38.34 -4.84 10.15
N LEU A 208 37.31 -4.63 9.32
CA LEU A 208 36.84 -3.29 8.93
C LEU A 208 36.43 -2.41 10.11
N ASN A 209 35.97 -3.00 11.21
CA ASN A 209 35.57 -2.28 12.42
C ASN A 209 36.75 -1.95 13.35
N ARG A 210 37.92 -2.53 13.11
CA ARG A 210 39.15 -2.29 13.89
C ARG A 210 39.92 -1.06 13.38
N ASP A 211 39.84 -0.77 12.08
CA ASP A 211 40.51 0.37 11.43
C ASP A 211 39.75 1.71 11.58
N ILE A 212 38.57 1.69 12.21
CA ILE A 212 37.72 2.88 12.46
C ILE A 212 37.93 3.46 13.88
N ARG A 213 38.87 2.92 14.67
CA ARG A 213 39.26 3.47 15.99
C ARG A 213 40.68 4.00 15.96
#